data_AF-A0A1J5JE57-F1
#
_entry.id   AF-A0A1J5JE57-F1
#
_cell.length_a   1.000
_cell.length_b   1.000
_cell.length_c   1.000
_cell.angle_alpha   90.00
_cell.angle_beta   90.00
_cell.angle_gamma   90.00
#
_symmetry.space_group_name_H-M   'P 1'
#
loop_
_entity.id
_entity.type
_entity.pdbx_description
1 polymer ?
#
loop_
_entity_poly.entity_id
_entity_poly.type
_entity_poly.pdbx_seq_one_letter_code
_entity_poly.pdbx_strand_id
1 'polypeptide(L)' 'MPGFRIGRIVAGYAAFTHHLGLYPDSGSVIARLSVELAGWKTSKSGVLFPPAHPLPVPLVHRILDLRLAEIAAIGR' A
#
# COMPACT_ATOMS: atom_id res chain seq x y z
N MET A 1 -9.35 -10.42 -4.88
CA MET A 1 -8.86 -9.06 -4.59
C MET A 1 -8.46 -8.40 -5.90
N PRO A 2 -9.11 -7.31 -6.32
CA PRO A 2 -8.67 -6.54 -7.48
C PRO A 2 -7.28 -5.91 -7.27
N GLY A 3 -6.59 -5.58 -8.37
CA GLY A 3 -5.29 -4.92 -8.30
C GLY A 3 -4.82 -4.34 -9.62
N PHE A 4 -3.79 -3.49 -9.53
CA PHE A 4 -3.14 -2.80 -10.63
C PHE A 4 -1.75 -3.39 -10.88
N ARG A 5 -1.36 -3.49 -12.15
CA ARG A 5 -0.10 -4.10 -12.58
C ARG A 5 0.53 -3.33 -13.73
N ILE A 6 1.85 -3.15 -13.66
CA ILE A 6 2.71 -2.66 -14.76
C ILE A 6 3.91 -3.60 -14.83
N GLY A 7 3.79 -4.68 -15.61
CA GLY A 7 4.72 -5.82 -15.55
C GLY A 7 4.56 -6.64 -14.25
N ARG A 8 4.80 -6.00 -13.11
CA ARG A 8 4.64 -6.50 -11.73
C ARG A 8 3.47 -5.81 -11.01
N ILE A 9 2.92 -6.45 -9.97
CA ILE A 9 1.81 -5.90 -9.21
C ILE A 9 2.27 -4.62 -8.49
N VAL A 10 1.53 -3.53 -8.73
CA VAL A 10 1.75 -2.23 -8.10
C VAL A 10 0.97 -2.16 -6.78
N ALA A 11 -0.31 -2.51 -6.80
CA ALA A 11 -1.10 -2.60 -5.58
C ALA A 11 -2.35 -3.45 -5.79
N GLY A 12 -2.71 -4.23 -4.77
CA GLY A 12 -4.03 -4.82 -4.61
C GLY A 12 -4.83 -4.06 -3.55
N TYR A 13 -6.17 -4.18 -3.61
CA TYR A 13 -7.04 -3.60 -2.59
C TYR A 13 -8.24 -4.51 -2.30
N ALA A 14 -8.67 -4.57 -1.04
CA ALA A 14 -9.83 -5.36 -0.62
C ALA A 14 -10.64 -4.61 0.44
N ALA A 15 -11.96 -4.60 0.29
CA ALA A 15 -12.87 -4.13 1.32
C ALA A 15 -13.26 -5.28 2.26
N PHE A 16 -13.26 -5.01 3.56
CA PHE A 16 -13.69 -5.89 4.63
C PHE A 16 -14.71 -5.18 5.52
N THR A 17 -15.39 -5.92 6.39
CA THR A 17 -16.45 -5.40 7.28
C THR A 17 -16.05 -4.15 8.07
N HIS A 18 -14.78 -4.04 8.47
CA HIS A 18 -14.30 -2.96 9.34
C HIS A 18 -13.14 -2.13 8.77
N HIS A 19 -12.68 -2.42 7.55
CA HIS A 19 -11.56 -1.70 6.95
C HIS A 19 -11.44 -1.93 5.45
N LEU A 20 -10.76 -1.01 4.78
CA LEU A 20 -10.20 -1.18 3.45
C LEU A 20 -8.71 -1.54 3.58
N GLY A 21 -8.27 -2.63 2.97
CA GLY A 21 -6.86 -2.99 2.88
C GLY A 21 -6.24 -2.51 1.57
N LEU A 22 -5.03 -1.94 1.64
CA LEU A 22 -4.17 -1.62 0.49
C LEU A 22 -2.85 -2.41 0.61
N TYR A 23 -2.48 -3.09 -0.48
CA TYR A 23 -1.38 -4.06 -0.49
C TYR A 23 -0.42 -3.79 -1.66
N PRO A 24 0.72 -3.11 -1.45
CA PRO A 24 1.68 -2.79 -2.52
C PRO A 24 2.49 -4.00 -3.05
N ASP A 25 2.13 -5.24 -2.67
CA ASP A 25 2.83 -6.47 -3.06
C ASP A 25 4.36 -6.39 -2.83
N SER A 26 4.74 -5.75 -1.71
CA SER A 26 6.13 -5.59 -1.29
C SER A 26 6.22 -5.37 0.21
N GLY A 27 6.97 -6.23 0.89
CA GLY A 27 7.24 -6.07 2.32
C GLY A 27 8.22 -4.96 2.65
N SER A 28 9.02 -4.51 1.68
CA SER A 28 10.00 -3.44 1.88
C SER A 28 9.33 -2.06 1.89
N VAL A 29 8.28 -1.88 1.08
CA VAL A 29 7.55 -0.60 0.95
C VAL A 29 6.89 -0.22 2.27
N ILE A 30 6.18 -1.16 2.91
CA ILE A 30 5.52 -0.90 4.20
C ILE A 30 6.57 -0.62 5.29
N ALA A 31 7.68 -1.36 5.32
CA ALA A 31 8.75 -1.15 6.30
C ALA A 31 9.39 0.25 6.19
N ARG A 32 9.57 0.77 4.96
CA ARG A 32 10.12 2.13 4.72
C ARG A 32 9.18 3.26 5.16
N LEU A 33 7.89 2.98 5.29
CA LEU A 33 6.86 3.96 5.66
C LEU A 33 6.43 3.87 7.13
N SER A 34 7.20 3.21 7.99
CA SER A 34 6.84 2.97 9.39
C SER A 34 6.44 4.25 10.15
N VAL A 35 7.13 5.36 9.91
CA VAL A 35 6.83 6.67 10.53
C VAL A 35 5.50 7.23 10.03
N GLU A 36 5.30 7.23 8.71
CA GLU A 36 4.07 7.74 8.07
C GLU A 36 2.85 6.86 8.39
N LEU A 37 3.09 5.58 8.69
CA LEU A 37 2.08 4.57 9.01
C LEU A 37 1.82 4.40 10.51
N ALA A 38 2.48 5.15 11.40
CA ALA A 38 2.41 4.95 12.85
C ALA A 38 0.97 5.05 13.43
N GLY A 39 0.06 5.76 12.76
CA GLY A 39 -1.35 5.88 13.14
C GLY A 39 -2.30 4.86 12.49
N TRP A 40 -1.78 3.97 11.63
CA TRP A 40 -2.59 3.01 10.87
C TRP A 40 -2.25 1.58 11.27
N LYS A 41 -3.24 0.69 11.18
CA LYS A 41 -2.98 -0.74 11.36
C LYS A 41 -2.27 -1.28 10.12
N THR A 42 -1.10 -1.89 10.31
CA THR A 42 -0.28 -2.42 9.23
C THR A 42 -0.02 -3.92 9.39
N SER A 43 0.33 -4.57 8.30
CA SER A 43 0.90 -5.91 8.25
C SER A 43 2.21 -5.86 7.46
N LYS A 44 2.91 -6.99 7.35
CA LYS A 44 4.09 -7.08 6.47
C LYS A 44 3.77 -6.69 5.01
N SER A 45 2.53 -6.87 4.55
CA SER A 45 2.16 -6.73 3.14
C SER A 45 1.20 -5.59 2.83
N GLY A 46 0.74 -4.83 3.83
CA GLY A 46 -0.22 -3.76 3.58
C GLY A 46 -0.57 -2.90 4.78
N VAL A 47 -1.47 -1.95 4.52
CA VAL A 47 -2.05 -1.01 5.49
C VAL A 47 -3.57 -1.12 5.45
N LEU A 48 -4.22 -0.98 6.60
CA LEU A 48 -5.67 -1.05 6.76
C LEU A 48 -6.23 0.32 7.15
N PHE A 49 -7.22 0.79 6.40
CA PHE A 49 -7.91 2.06 6.60
C PHE A 49 -9.32 1.81 7.15
N PRO A 50 -9.65 2.25 8.38
CA PRO A 50 -11.02 2.18 8.89
C PRO A 50 -11.98 3.07 8.08
N PRO A 51 -13.25 2.65 7.89
CA PRO A 51 -14.23 3.39 7.10
C PRO A 51 -14.65 4.73 7.73
N ALA A 52 -14.41 4.90 9.03
CA ALA A 52 -14.74 6.13 9.76
C ALA A 52 -13.88 7.34 9.35
N HIS A 53 -12.75 7.11 8.67
CA HIS A 53 -11.85 8.17 8.22
C HIS A 53 -11.80 8.18 6.69
N PRO A 54 -11.81 9.36 6.05
CA PRO A 54 -11.56 9.45 4.62
C PRO A 54 -10.18 8.88 4.31
N LEU A 55 -10.05 8.24 3.15
CA LEU A 55 -8.78 7.66 2.72
C LEU A 55 -7.73 8.78 2.59
N PRO A 56 -6.57 8.68 3.29
CA PRO A 56 -5.53 9.70 3.22
C PRO A 56 -4.82 9.64 1.86
N VAL A 57 -5.35 10.34 0.87
CA VAL A 57 -4.85 10.35 -0.51
C VAL A 57 -3.33 10.57 -0.59
N PRO A 58 -2.71 11.52 0.14
CA PRO A 58 -1.26 11.70 0.09
C PRO A 58 -0.46 10.46 0.54
N LEU A 59 -0.92 9.76 1.58
CA LEU A 59 -0.28 8.54 2.06
C LEU A 59 -0.42 7.40 1.03
N VAL A 60 -1.58 7.29 0.40
CA VAL A 60 -1.80 6.31 -0.68
C VAL A 60 -0.84 6.57 -1.84
N HIS A 61 -0.73 7.81 -2.32
CA HIS A 61 0.22 8.17 -3.36
C HIS A 61 1.64 7.80 -2.98
N ARG A 62 2.06 8.14 -1.75
CA ARG A 62 3.40 7.83 -1.26
C ARG A 62 3.73 6.33 -1.27
N ILE A 63 2.76 5.49 -0.89
CA ILE A 63 2.89 4.01 -0.98
C ILE A 63 3.09 3.56 -2.43
N LEU A 64 2.28 4.09 -3.35
CA LEU A 64 2.32 3.73 -4.77
C LEU A 64 3.63 4.19 -5.43
N ASP A 65 4.09 5.41 -5.14
CA ASP A 65 5.32 5.98 -5.70
C ASP A 65 6.54 5.14 -5.30
N LEU A 66 6.64 4.75 -4.02
CA LEU A 66 7.72 3.87 -3.55
C LEU A 66 7.67 2.51 -4.22
N ARG A 67 6.48 1.96 -4.43
CA ARG A 67 6.34 0.66 -5.11
C ARG A 67 6.69 0.74 -6.59
N LEU A 68 6.29 1.81 -7.28
CA LEU A 68 6.65 2.04 -8.67
C LEU A 68 8.17 2.22 -8.84
N ALA A 69 8.81 2.99 -7.95
CA ALA A 69 10.26 3.13 -7.93
C ALA A 69 10.98 1.78 -7.69
N GLU A 70 10.47 0.95 -6.78
CA GLU A 70 11.00 -0.40 -6.55
C GLU A 70 10.85 -1.30 -7.79
N ILE A 71 9.69 -1.29 -8.46
CA ILE A 71 9.48 -2.05 -9.70
C ILE A 71 10.46 -1.61 -10.80
N ALA A 72 10.63 -0.30 -10.96
CA ALA A 72 11.55 0.26 -11.96
C ALA A 72 13.02 -0.11 -11.67
N ALA A 73 13.41 -0.25 -10.41
CA ALA A 73 14.76 -0.66 -10.03
C ALA A 73 15.03 -2.15 -10.28
N ILE A 74 14.03 -3.02 -10.12
CA ILE A 74 14.15 -4.47 -10.37
C ILE A 74 14.19 -4.80 -11.87
N GLY A 75 13.59 -3.97 -12.72
CA GLY A 75 13.57 -4.16 -14.16
C GLY A 75 14.82 -3.69 -14.92
N ARG A 76 15.87 -3.24 -14.21
CA ARG A 76 17.19 -2.94 -14.79
C ARG A 76 18.13 -4.13 -14.67
#